data_AF-A0A429J0U3-F1
#
_entry.id   AF-A0A429J0U3-F1
#
_cell.length_a   1.000
_cell.length_b   1.000
_cell.length_c   1.000
_cell.angle_alpha   90.00
_cell.angle_beta   90.00
_cell.angle_gamma   90.00
#
_symmetry.space_group_name_H-M   'P 1'
#
loop_
_entity.id
_entity.type
_entity.pdbx_description
1 polymer ?
#
loop_
_entity_poly.entity_id
_entity_poly.type
_entity_poly.pdbx_seq_one_letter_code
_entity_poly.pdbx_strand_id
1 'polypeptide(L)' 'MLSRRSWRLALTFGWGGTGLYAAGQHVPLTRYRIAPEALVAEVCRRAGGSLSRADWETYRKVC' A
#
# COMPACT_ATOMS: atom_id res chain seq x y z
N MET A 1 -33.38 9.18 -15.41
CA MET A 1 -32.86 9.11 -14.04
C MET A 1 -31.69 8.13 -14.00
N LEU A 2 -30.46 8.64 -13.89
CA LEU A 2 -29.27 7.80 -13.81
C LEU A 2 -29.30 7.00 -12.51
N SER A 3 -29.65 5.72 -12.59
CA SER A 3 -29.43 4.73 -11.54
C SER A 3 -27.93 4.52 -11.38
N ARG A 4 -27.24 5.46 -10.73
CA ARG A 4 -25.89 5.26 -10.23
C ARG A 4 -26.02 4.34 -9.02
N ARG A 5 -26.02 3.04 -9.29
CA ARG A 5 -25.89 1.97 -8.30
C ARG A 5 -24.62 2.28 -7.50
N SER A 6 -24.79 2.98 -6.39
CA SER A 6 -23.71 3.65 -5.66
C SER A 6 -23.03 2.61 -4.77
N TRP A 7 -22.25 1.72 -5.38
CA TRP A 7 -21.38 0.80 -4.65
C TRP A 7 -20.30 1.63 -3.97
N ARG A 8 -20.55 1.98 -2.71
CA ARG A 8 -19.59 2.71 -1.87
C ARG A 8 -18.55 1.71 -1.40
N LEU A 9 -17.40 1.75 -2.05
CA LEU A 9 -16.17 1.14 -1.57
C LEU A 9 -15.36 2.21 -0.85
N ALA A 10 -14.85 1.89 0.34
CA ALA A 10 -13.90 2.73 1.05
C ALA A 10 -12.65 1.92 1.38
N LEU A 11 -11.49 2.52 1.12
CA LEU A 11 -10.17 1.98 1.43
C LEU A 11 -9.39 3.03 2.20
N THR A 12 -8.72 2.61 3.27
CA THR A 12 -7.81 3.50 4.00
C THR A 12 -6.68 2.72 4.67
N PHE A 13 -5.49 3.31 4.68
CA PHE A 13 -4.39 2.78 5.47
C PHE A 13 -4.60 3.11 6.94
N GLY A 14 -4.35 2.12 7.79
CA GLY A 14 -4.29 2.33 9.23
C GLY A 14 -3.12 3.22 9.62
N TRP A 15 -3.20 3.78 10.82
CA TRP A 15 -2.10 4.52 11.41
C TRP A 15 -0.83 3.65 11.47
N GLY A 16 0.29 4.19 11.01
CA GLY A 16 1.55 3.45 10.86
C GLY A 16 1.68 2.62 9.58
N GLY A 17 0.68 2.59 8.69
CA GLY A 17 0.79 1.94 7.36
C GLY A 17 0.84 0.41 7.38
N THR A 18 0.78 -0.22 8.55
CA THR A 18 0.87 -1.69 8.72
C THR A 18 -0.47 -2.41 8.52
N GLY A 19 -1.51 -1.71 8.09
CA GLY A 19 -2.79 -2.33 7.77
C GLY A 19 -3.61 -1.54 6.77
N LEU A 20 -4.45 -2.27 6.03
CA LEU A 20 -5.44 -1.72 5.11
C LEU A 20 -6.83 -2.08 5.60
N TYR A 21 -7.66 -1.06 5.79
CA TYR A 21 -9.08 -1.21 6.06
C TYR A 21 -9.84 -1.16 4.75
N ALA A 22 -10.74 -2.13 4.57
CA ALA A 22 -11.67 -2.18 3.45
C ALA A 22 -13.10 -2.30 3.97
N ALA A 23 -14.00 -1.50 3.39
CA ALA A 23 -15.43 -1.56 3.67
C ALA A 23 -16.22 -1.39 2.38
N GLY A 24 -17.36 -2.09 2.30
CA GLY A 24 -18.26 -2.01 1.16
C GLY A 24 -19.70 -2.28 1.57
N GLN A 25 -20.63 -2.04 0.65
CA GLN A 25 -22.07 -2.26 0.89
C GLN A 25 -22.40 -3.70 1.33
N HIS A 26 -21.63 -4.68 0.86
CA HIS A 26 -21.80 -6.10 1.19
C HIS A 26 -20.51 -6.74 1.73
N VAL A 27 -19.53 -5.91 2.10
CA VAL A 27 -18.25 -6.35 2.63
C VAL A 27 -18.13 -5.78 4.04
N PRO A 28 -18.16 -6.62 5.09
CA PRO A 28 -17.96 -6.13 6.45
C PRO A 28 -16.59 -5.46 6.56
N LEU A 29 -16.47 -4.51 7.49
CA LEU A 29 -15.21 -3.82 7.74
C LEU A 29 -14.12 -4.87 8.03
N THR A 30 -13.18 -5.00 7.11
CA THR A 30 -12.11 -5.99 7.17
C THR A 30 -10.78 -5.28 7.26
N ARG A 31 -9.89 -5.79 8.13
CA ARG A 31 -8.53 -5.31 8.28
C ARG A 31 -7.56 -6.35 7.73
N TYR A 32 -6.76 -5.94 6.74
CA TYR A 32 -5.63 -6.72 6.24
C TYR A 32 -4.36 -6.21 6.90
N ARG A 33 -3.54 -7.13 7.43
CA ARG A 33 -2.19 -6.78 7.88
C ARG A 33 -1.29 -6.64 6.65
N ILE A 34 -0.57 -5.53 6.59
CA ILE A 34 0.46 -5.29 5.58
C ILE A 34 1.79 -5.24 6.34
N ALA A 35 2.87 -5.73 5.72
CA ALA A 35 4.21 -5.64 6.27
C ALA A 35 5.10 -4.77 5.36
N PRO A 36 4.95 -3.42 5.42
CA PRO A 36 5.73 -2.50 4.57
C PRO A 36 7.24 -2.70 4.74
N GLU A 37 7.71 -2.97 5.95
CA GLU A 37 9.13 -3.17 6.25
C GLU A 37 9.67 -4.43 5.58
N ALA A 38 8.89 -5.51 5.61
CA ALA A 38 9.23 -6.75 4.91
C ALA A 38 9.21 -6.55 3.38
N LEU A 39 8.27 -5.76 2.87
CA LEU A 39 8.19 -5.43 1.45
C LEU A 39 9.40 -4.60 1.00
N VAL A 40 9.80 -3.61 1.80
CA VAL A 40 11.02 -2.82 1.56
C VAL A 40 12.23 -3.74 1.56
N ALA A 41 12.43 -4.55 2.60
CA ALA A 41 13.57 -5.47 2.67
C ALA A 41 13.65 -6.41 1.45
N GLU A 42 12.52 -6.95 1.01
CA GLU A 42 12.44 -7.80 -0.18
C GLU A 42 12.80 -7.04 -1.47
N VAL A 43 12.33 -5.80 -1.62
CA VAL A 43 12.69 -4.94 -2.76
C VAL A 43 14.20 -4.62 -2.74
N CYS A 44 14.76 -4.28 -1.58
CA CYS A 44 16.19 -3.99 -1.43
C CYS A 44 17.04 -5.20 -1.77
N ARG A 45 16.62 -6.40 -1.31
CA ARG A 45 17.27 -7.66 -1.64
C ARG A 45 17.26 -7.93 -3.15
N ARG A 46 16.15 -7.66 -3.85
CA ARG A 46 16.06 -7.80 -5.31
C ARG A 46 16.90 -6.77 -6.06
N ALA A 47 17.00 -5.56 -5.52
CA ALA A 47 17.82 -4.50 -6.09
C ALA A 47 19.33 -4.73 -5.89
N GLY A 48 19.73 -5.69 -5.04
CA GLY A 48 21.13 -5.97 -4.75
C GLY A 48 21.77 -5.03 -3.72
N GLY A 49 20.98 -4.27 -2.95
CA GLY A 49 21.45 -3.31 -1.96
C GLY A 49 20.81 -1.92 -2.09
N SER A 50 21.39 -0.93 -1.41
CA SER A 50 20.97 0.47 -1.54
C SER A 50 21.37 1.01 -2.92
N LEU A 51 20.47 1.78 -3.54
CA LEU A 51 20.80 2.55 -4.73
C LEU A 51 21.92 3.57 -4.43
N SER A 52 22.73 3.90 -5.43
CA SER A 52 23.65 5.04 -5.33
C SER A 52 22.85 6.33 -5.22
N ARG A 53 23.43 7.42 -4.69
CA ARG A 53 22.73 8.71 -4.56
C ARG A 53 22.16 9.24 -5.90
N ALA A 54 22.83 8.96 -7.01
CA ALA A 54 22.37 9.37 -8.34
C ALA A 54 21.17 8.53 -8.83
N ASP A 55 21.21 7.22 -8.60
CA ASP A 55 20.08 6.33 -8.90
C ASP A 55 18.88 6.65 -8.00
N TRP A 56 19.15 7.10 -6.78
CA TRP A 56 18.16 7.58 -5.83
C TRP A 56 17.39 8.81 -6.29
N GLU A 57 18.09 9.81 -6.81
CA GLU A 57 17.46 11.02 -7.34
C GLU A 57 16.58 10.70 -8.56
N THR A 58 16.92 9.63 -9.28
CA THR A 58 16.19 9.15 -10.45
C THR A 58 14.95 8.31 -10.08
N TYR A 59 15.05 7.44 -9.06
CA TYR A 59 14.01 6.44 -8.75
C TYR A 59 13.26 6.65 -7.43
N ARG A 60 13.67 7.58 -6.56
CA ARG A 60 13.04 7.92 -5.26
C ARG A 60 12.57 6.69 -4.46
N LYS A 61 13.48 5.74 -4.19
CA LYS A 61 13.17 4.59 -3.33
C LYS A 61 14.19 4.47 -2.20
N VAL A 62 13.68 4.55 -0.96
CA VAL A 62 14.46 4.31 0.26
C VAL A 62 14.54 2.83 0.57
N CYS A 63 15.78 2.32 0.49
CA CYS A 63 16.36 1.35 1.41
C CYS A 63 17.36 2.14 2.26
#